data_AF-A0A8T6MGF8-F1
#
_entry.id   AF-A0A8T6MGF8-F1
#
_cell.length_a   1.000
_cell.length_b   1.000
_cell.length_c   1.000
_cell.angle_alpha   90.00
_cell.angle_beta   90.00
_cell.angle_gamma   90.00
#
_symmetry.space_group_name_H-M   'P 1'
#
loop_
_entity.id
_entity.type
_entity.pdbx_description
1 polymer ?
#
loop_
_entity_poly.entity_id
_entity_poly.type
_entity_poly.pdbx_seq_one_letter_code
_entity_poly.pdbx_strand_id
1 'polypeptide(L)'
;MNKNSDKHFVIYKNETITRINPQLVSKQQISDDELEIIKNLHIQRFLIEKSFISGDIDATNYREAWAINQFSLQQAWKFSKDKNFHVFTSMQGCSCPSMNNYPYGPYSYSKTCRVHGEITK
;
A
#
# COMPACT_ATOMS: atom_id res chain seq x y z
N MET A 1 9.98 -3.04 -30.51
CA MET A 1 9.26 -2.79 -29.23
C MET A 1 10.10 -1.82 -28.43
N ASN A 2 9.55 -0.65 -28.11
CA ASN A 2 10.29 0.43 -27.44
C ASN A 2 10.51 0.02 -25.97
N LYS A 3 11.77 -0.28 -25.57
CA LYS A 3 12.15 -0.73 -24.22
C LYS A 3 11.81 0.26 -23.08
N ASN A 4 11.24 1.42 -23.40
CA ASN A 4 10.96 2.50 -22.45
C ASN A 4 9.50 2.54 -21.95
N SER A 5 8.56 1.77 -22.54
CA SER A 5 7.16 1.78 -22.07
C SER A 5 6.97 1.12 -20.71
N ASP A 6 7.85 0.17 -20.35
CA ASP A 6 7.59 -0.75 -19.23
C ASP A 6 8.27 -0.31 -17.92
N LYS A 7 9.13 0.71 -17.96
CA LYS A 7 9.98 1.12 -16.83
C LYS A 7 9.18 1.46 -15.56
N HIS A 8 7.99 2.01 -15.70
CA HIS A 8 7.16 2.46 -14.58
C HIS A 8 6.06 1.46 -14.19
N PHE A 9 5.97 0.33 -14.88
CA PHE A 9 5.01 -0.71 -14.52
C PHE A 9 5.60 -1.61 -13.44
N VAL A 10 4.78 -1.94 -12.45
CA VAL A 10 5.10 -2.94 -11.44
C VAL A 10 4.45 -4.24 -11.88
N ILE A 11 5.28 -5.24 -12.18
CA ILE A 11 4.82 -6.52 -12.74
C ILE A 11 5.20 -7.63 -11.77
N TYR A 12 4.26 -8.51 -11.46
CA TYR A 12 4.49 -9.70 -10.66
C TYR A 12 3.86 -10.92 -11.37
N LYS A 13 4.66 -11.97 -11.62
CA LYS A 13 4.23 -13.18 -12.35
C LYS A 13 3.47 -12.89 -13.66
N ASN A 14 4.01 -11.96 -14.48
CA ASN A 14 3.44 -11.49 -15.74
C ASN A 14 2.12 -10.70 -15.63
N GLU A 15 1.67 -10.36 -14.43
CA GLU A 15 0.52 -9.48 -14.21
C GLU A 15 0.99 -8.09 -13.80
N THR A 16 0.43 -7.06 -14.43
CA THR A 16 0.64 -5.68 -13.98
C THR A 16 -0.20 -5.43 -12.73
N ILE A 17 0.46 -5.17 -11.60
CA ILE A 17 -0.23 -4.91 -10.33
C ILE A 17 -0.51 -3.42 -10.14
N THR A 18 0.37 -2.54 -10.61
CA THR A 18 0.18 -1.09 -10.58
C THR A 18 1.16 -0.38 -11.51
N ARG A 19 1.00 0.93 -11.66
CA ARG A 19 1.91 1.81 -12.40
C ARG A 19 2.39 2.94 -11.51
N ILE A 20 3.70 3.08 -11.42
CA ILE A 20 4.37 4.18 -10.73
C ILE A 20 4.16 5.48 -11.50
N ASN A 21 3.90 6.58 -10.80
CA ASN A 21 3.73 7.89 -11.41
C ASN A 21 5.08 8.46 -11.90
N PRO A 22 5.34 8.55 -13.22
CA PRO A 22 6.63 9.01 -13.75
C PRO A 22 6.91 10.50 -13.42
N GLN A 23 5.88 11.32 -13.27
CA GLN A 23 6.05 12.73 -12.90
C GLN A 23 6.59 12.85 -11.47
N LEU A 24 6.11 11.98 -10.57
CA LEU A 24 6.59 11.97 -9.19
C LEU A 24 8.04 11.45 -9.12
N VAL A 25 8.39 10.43 -9.89
CA VAL A 25 9.78 9.93 -10.03
C VAL A 25 10.71 11.07 -10.43
N SER A 26 10.34 11.82 -11.47
CA SER A 26 11.12 12.98 -11.93
C SER A 26 11.20 14.08 -10.88
N LYS A 27 10.06 14.44 -10.25
CA LYS A 27 10.00 15.49 -9.23
C LYS A 27 10.82 15.18 -7.99
N GLN A 28 10.83 13.92 -7.55
CA GLN A 28 11.57 13.47 -6.37
C GLN A 28 13.01 13.03 -6.68
N GLN A 29 13.45 13.20 -7.94
CA GLN A 29 14.79 12.82 -8.40
C GLN A 29 15.15 11.39 -7.99
N ILE A 30 14.22 10.46 -8.24
CA ILE A 30 14.37 9.04 -7.93
C ILE A 30 15.30 8.41 -8.97
N SER A 31 16.37 7.76 -8.52
CA SER A 31 17.27 6.99 -9.38
C SER A 31 16.64 5.68 -9.88
N ASP A 32 17.28 5.00 -10.83
CA ASP A 32 16.78 3.72 -11.33
C ASP A 32 16.81 2.63 -10.25
N ASP A 33 17.82 2.62 -9.38
CA ASP A 33 17.91 1.70 -8.25
C ASP A 33 16.82 2.00 -7.20
N GLU A 34 16.59 3.28 -6.88
CA GLU A 34 15.51 3.71 -5.99
C GLU A 34 14.13 3.36 -6.57
N LEU A 35 13.96 3.47 -7.90
CA LEU A 35 12.73 3.09 -8.58
C LEU A 35 12.47 1.58 -8.46
N GLU A 36 13.49 0.74 -8.59
CA GLU A 36 13.35 -0.71 -8.38
C GLU A 36 13.03 -1.05 -6.92
N ILE A 37 13.58 -0.32 -5.95
CA ILE A 37 13.16 -0.45 -4.53
C ILE A 37 11.67 -0.13 -4.37
N ILE A 38 11.19 0.98 -4.95
CA ILE A 38 9.78 1.36 -4.90
C ILE A 38 8.89 0.29 -5.53
N LYS A 39 9.28 -0.26 -6.70
CA LYS A 39 8.57 -1.38 -7.34
C LYS A 39 8.47 -2.60 -6.41
N ASN A 40 9.58 -3.00 -5.80
CA ASN A 40 9.61 -4.13 -4.88
C ASN A 40 8.71 -3.91 -3.66
N LEU A 41 8.67 -2.68 -3.13
CA LEU A 41 7.74 -2.33 -2.04
C LEU A 41 6.27 -2.43 -2.47
N HIS A 42 5.93 -2.06 -3.72
CA HIS A 42 4.59 -2.27 -4.26
C HIS A 42 4.25 -3.77 -4.44
N ILE A 43 5.21 -4.60 -4.86
CA ILE A 43 5.02 -6.06 -4.93
C ILE A 43 4.81 -6.63 -3.52
N GLN A 44 5.60 -6.21 -2.53
CA GLN A 44 5.42 -6.63 -1.14
C GLN A 44 4.04 -6.25 -0.61
N ARG A 45 3.57 -5.02 -0.87
CA ARG A 45 2.21 -4.60 -0.52
C ARG A 45 1.17 -5.55 -1.12
N PHE A 46 1.27 -5.82 -2.42
CA PHE A 46 0.37 -6.73 -3.11
C PHE A 46 0.36 -8.13 -2.47
N LEU A 47 1.53 -8.67 -2.13
CA LEU A 47 1.64 -9.98 -1.48
C LEU A 47 1.02 -9.99 -0.08
N ILE A 48 1.28 -8.96 0.73
CA ILE A 48 0.68 -8.80 2.07
C ILE A 48 -0.85 -8.77 1.97
N GLU A 49 -1.40 -7.98 1.05
CA GLU A 49 -2.84 -7.88 0.81
C GLU A 49 -3.41 -9.22 0.32
N LYS A 50 -2.73 -9.91 -0.60
CA LYS A 50 -3.16 -11.21 -1.12
C LYS A 50 -3.17 -12.29 -0.03
N SER A 51 -2.12 -12.35 0.81
CA SER A 51 -2.02 -13.29 1.94
C SER A 51 -3.14 -13.09 2.96
N PHE A 52 -3.56 -11.85 3.20
CA PHE A 52 -4.73 -11.61 4.05
C PHE A 52 -6.02 -12.11 3.39
N ILE A 53 -6.23 -11.85 2.10
CA ILE A 53 -7.43 -12.29 1.39
C ILE A 53 -7.54 -13.82 1.38
N SER A 54 -6.44 -14.55 1.11
CA SER A 54 -6.39 -16.02 1.17
C SER A 54 -6.54 -16.59 2.58
N GLY A 55 -6.33 -15.77 3.62
CA GLY A 55 -6.41 -16.21 5.01
C GLY A 55 -5.10 -16.79 5.57
N ASP A 56 -3.98 -16.57 4.88
CA ASP A 56 -2.65 -17.01 5.32
C ASP A 56 -2.14 -16.22 6.54
N ILE A 57 -2.62 -14.99 6.70
CA ILE A 57 -2.31 -14.12 7.85
C ILE A 57 -3.59 -13.56 8.47
N ASP A 58 -3.58 -13.36 9.80
CA ASP A 58 -4.66 -12.71 10.51
C ASP A 58 -4.67 -11.19 10.33
N ALA A 59 -5.74 -10.54 10.79
CA ALA A 59 -5.93 -9.11 10.65
C ALA A 59 -4.87 -8.27 11.40
N THR A 60 -4.33 -8.76 12.51
CA THR A 60 -3.31 -8.05 13.30
C THR A 60 -2.00 -8.03 12.54
N ASN A 61 -1.52 -9.20 12.10
CA ASN A 61 -0.34 -9.33 11.27
C ASN A 61 -0.47 -8.58 9.95
N TYR A 62 -1.66 -8.59 9.34
CA TYR A 62 -1.94 -7.81 8.14
C TYR A 62 -1.77 -6.30 8.35
N ARG A 63 -2.38 -5.73 9.40
CA ARG A 63 -2.28 -4.29 9.69
C ARG A 63 -0.85 -3.86 9.99
N GLU A 64 -0.11 -4.66 10.75
CA GLU A 64 1.28 -4.36 11.08
C GLU A 64 2.19 -4.38 9.85
N ALA A 65 2.15 -5.47 9.07
CA ALA A 65 2.95 -5.62 7.87
C ALA A 65 2.63 -4.52 6.84
N TRP A 66 1.34 -4.20 6.67
CA TRP A 66 0.90 -3.14 5.76
C TRP A 66 1.41 -1.77 6.21
N ALA A 67 1.33 -1.44 7.50
CA ALA A 67 1.80 -0.17 8.04
C ALA A 67 3.33 0.00 7.89
N ILE A 68 4.11 -1.06 8.16
CA ILE A 68 5.56 -1.07 7.94
C ILE A 68 5.86 -0.81 6.46
N ASN A 69 5.16 -1.48 5.54
CA ASN A 69 5.32 -1.27 4.12
C ASN A 69 5.00 0.17 3.68
N GLN A 70 3.95 0.79 4.22
CA GLN A 70 3.62 2.19 3.89
C GLN A 70 4.71 3.17 4.36
N PHE A 71 5.27 2.98 5.56
CA PHE A 71 6.40 3.81 6.00
C PHE A 71 7.64 3.62 5.14
N SER A 72 7.91 2.39 4.69
CA SER A 72 9.00 2.11 3.76
C SER A 72 8.77 2.77 2.41
N LEU A 73 7.53 2.79 1.90
CA LEU A 73 7.17 3.50 0.67
C LEU A 73 7.38 5.01 0.84
N GLN A 74 6.93 5.62 1.94
CA GLN A 74 7.16 7.04 2.21
C GLN A 74 8.66 7.37 2.19
N GLN A 75 9.47 6.57 2.88
CA GLN A 75 10.91 6.76 2.92
C GLN A 75 11.56 6.60 1.54
N ALA A 76 11.19 5.57 0.77
CA ALA A 76 11.71 5.34 -0.58
C ALA A 76 11.33 6.47 -1.55
N TRP A 77 10.16 7.09 -1.35
CA TRP A 77 9.71 8.27 -2.08
C TRP A 77 10.27 9.60 -1.53
N LYS A 78 11.19 9.55 -0.56
CA LYS A 78 11.81 10.72 0.10
C LYS A 78 10.81 11.62 0.83
N PHE A 79 9.68 11.08 1.25
CA PHE A 79 8.74 11.75 2.15
C PHE A 79 9.09 11.51 3.62
N SER A 80 8.69 12.45 4.48
CA SER A 80 8.71 12.23 5.93
C SER A 80 7.77 11.10 6.32
N LYS A 81 8.17 10.31 7.33
CA LYS A 81 7.32 9.24 7.86
C LYS A 81 6.16 9.85 8.64
N ASP A 82 4.93 9.68 8.15
CA ASP A 82 3.73 10.16 8.80
C ASP A 82 2.57 9.18 8.58
N LYS A 83 2.05 8.64 9.69
CA LYS A 83 0.93 7.70 9.71
C LYS A 83 -0.37 8.31 9.20
N ASN A 84 -0.48 9.64 9.15
CA ASN A 84 -1.65 10.34 8.63
C ASN A 84 -1.77 10.27 7.10
N PHE A 85 -0.80 9.67 6.40
CA PHE A 85 -0.95 9.34 4.97
C PHE A 85 -1.28 7.86 4.76
N HIS A 86 -1.43 7.08 5.83
CA HIS A 86 -1.82 5.67 5.76
C HIS A 86 -3.33 5.56 5.70
N VAL A 87 -3.90 5.65 4.49
CA VAL A 87 -5.35 5.56 4.30
C VAL A 87 -5.80 4.11 4.54
N PHE A 88 -5.99 3.72 5.81
CA PHE A 88 -6.31 2.35 6.22
C PHE A 88 -7.63 1.83 5.62
N THR A 89 -8.56 2.72 5.25
CA THR A 89 -9.77 2.35 4.51
C THR A 89 -9.49 1.83 3.09
N SER A 90 -8.29 2.09 2.54
CA SER A 90 -7.86 1.56 1.24
C SER A 90 -7.27 0.15 1.31
N MET A 91 -7.13 -0.44 2.51
CA MET A 91 -6.65 -1.81 2.67
C MET A 91 -7.64 -2.80 2.05
N GLN A 92 -7.11 -3.79 1.31
CA GLN A 92 -7.94 -4.81 0.68
C GLN A 92 -8.72 -5.62 1.74
N GLY A 93 -10.01 -5.83 1.51
CA GLY A 93 -10.89 -6.50 2.47
C GLY A 93 -11.41 -5.61 3.60
N CYS A 94 -11.02 -4.33 3.64
CA CYS A 94 -11.64 -3.35 4.52
C CYS A 94 -13.03 -2.97 4.01
N SER A 95 -14.01 -2.97 4.91
CA SER A 95 -15.39 -2.52 4.65
C SER A 95 -15.77 -1.27 5.45
N CYS A 96 -14.79 -0.63 6.10
CA CYS A 96 -15.03 0.59 6.86
C CYS A 96 -15.44 1.74 5.91
N PRO A 97 -16.39 2.60 6.31
CA PRO A 97 -16.76 3.75 5.50
C PRO A 97 -15.56 4.67 5.30
N SER A 98 -15.28 5.01 4.04
CA SER A 98 -14.29 6.04 3.72
C SER A 98 -14.89 7.40 4.08
N MET A 99 -14.42 8.01 5.17
CA MET A 99 -14.82 9.37 5.49
C MET A 99 -13.92 10.37 4.77
N ASN A 100 -14.52 11.31 4.06
CA ASN A 100 -13.81 12.40 3.34
C ASN A 100 -13.01 13.35 4.26
N ASN A 101 -13.03 13.13 5.59
CA ASN A 101 -12.33 13.95 6.58
C ASN A 101 -11.02 13.34 7.07
N TYR A 102 -10.48 12.31 6.41
CA TYR A 102 -9.15 11.80 6.72
C TYR A 102 -8.07 12.87 6.38
N PRO A 103 -7.10 13.19 7.26
CA PRO A 103 -6.76 12.54 8.55
C PRO A 103 -7.37 13.20 9.81
N TYR A 104 -8.18 14.26 9.68
CA TYR A 104 -8.58 15.16 10.78
C TYR A 104 -9.94 14.82 11.46
N GLY A 105 -10.67 13.81 10.98
CA GLY A 105 -11.94 13.35 11.56
C GLY A 105 -11.81 12.10 12.46
N PRO A 106 -12.80 11.84 13.35
CA PRO A 106 -12.80 10.62 14.17
C PRO A 106 -12.87 9.38 13.28
N TYR A 107 -12.06 8.35 13.54
CA TYR A 107 -12.11 7.12 12.76
C TYR A 107 -13.36 6.31 13.12
N SER A 108 -14.26 6.12 12.16
CA SER A 108 -15.37 5.16 12.28
C SER A 108 -14.95 3.84 11.62
N TYR A 109 -14.90 2.75 12.40
CA TYR A 109 -14.71 1.40 11.87
C TYR A 109 -15.98 0.58 12.06
N SER A 110 -16.27 -0.30 11.10
CA SER A 110 -17.33 -1.29 11.28
C SER A 110 -16.82 -2.38 12.22
N LYS A 111 -17.60 -2.75 13.25
CA LYS A 111 -17.28 -3.89 14.12
C LYS A 111 -17.20 -5.20 13.35
N THR A 112 -17.86 -5.29 12.20
CA THR A 112 -17.83 -6.48 11.31
C THR A 112 -16.74 -6.40 10.24
N CYS A 113 -15.91 -5.36 10.23
CA CYS A 113 -14.82 -5.24 9.27
C CYS A 113 -13.76 -6.32 9.53
N ARG A 114 -13.46 -7.14 8.53
CA ARG A 114 -12.45 -8.20 8.65
C ARG A 114 -11.05 -7.65 8.97
N VAL A 115 -10.77 -6.41 8.58
CA VAL A 115 -9.47 -5.75 8.78
C VAL A 115 -9.38 -5.01 10.11
N HIS A 116 -10.44 -4.29 10.51
CA HIS A 116 -10.41 -3.34 11.64
C HIS A 116 -11.44 -3.63 12.74
N GLY A 117 -12.41 -4.50 12.48
CA GLY A 117 -13.43 -4.86 13.45
C GLY A 117 -12.84 -5.73 14.54
N GLU A 118 -13.36 -5.57 15.75
CA GLU A 118 -13.15 -6.52 16.84
C GLU A 118 -13.91 -7.79 16.47
N ILE A 119 -13.21 -8.75 15.86
CA ILE A 119 -13.73 -10.11 15.72
C ILE A 119 -13.78 -10.67 17.13
N THR A 120 -14.92 -10.46 17.81
CA THR A 120 -15.26 -11.19 19.02
C THR A 120 -15.38 -12.66 18.60
N LYS A 121 -14.40 -13.46 19.02
CA LYS A 121 -14.45 -14.91 18.91
C LYS A 121 -15.53 -15.46 19.82
#